data_AF-A0A3Q0D5C7-F1
#
_entry.id   AF-A0A3Q0D5C7-F1
#
_cell.length_a   1.000
_cell.length_b   1.000
_cell.length_c   1.000
_cell.angle_alpha   90.00
_cell.angle_beta   90.00
_cell.angle_gamma   90.00
#
_symmetry.space_group_name_H-M   'P 1'
#
loop_
_entity.id
_entity.type
_entity.pdbx_description
1 polymer ?
#
loop_
_entity_poly.entity_id
_entity_poly.type
_entity_poly.pdbx_seq_one_letter_code
_entity_poly.pdbx_strand_id
1 'polypeptide(L)'
;MGSGGVIHCRCPKCFCYPTKRRIKRRPRNLTILSLPEDVLFHILKWLSVGDILAVRAVHSHLKYLVDNHASVWASASFQELWPSPKNLKLFESAAEKGNFEAAVKLGIAYLYNEGCKSLR
;
A
#
# COMPACT_ATOMS: atom_id res chain seq x y z
N MET A 1 -61.20 37.57 -25.06
CA MET A 1 -60.11 36.84 -25.72
C MET A 1 -58.99 37.81 -26.04
N GLY A 2 -57.77 37.57 -25.56
CA GLY A 2 -56.61 38.43 -25.86
C GLY A 2 -55.49 38.28 -24.83
N SER A 3 -54.90 37.10 -24.74
CA SER A 3 -53.73 36.84 -23.90
C SER A 3 -52.51 37.53 -24.51
N GLY A 4 -52.19 38.73 -24.00
CA GLY A 4 -50.98 39.47 -24.38
C GLY A 4 -49.74 38.76 -23.84
N GLY A 5 -49.08 37.99 -24.70
CA GLY A 5 -47.86 37.25 -24.38
C GLY A 5 -46.76 38.18 -23.85
N VAL A 6 -46.18 37.80 -22.72
CA VAL A 6 -45.05 38.49 -22.08
C VAL A 6 -43.84 38.38 -23.01
N ILE A 7 -43.52 39.47 -23.71
CA ILE A 7 -42.32 39.56 -24.53
C ILE A 7 -41.12 39.67 -23.57
N HIS A 8 -40.50 38.53 -23.26
CA HIS A 8 -39.24 38.51 -22.52
C HIS A 8 -38.15 39.20 -23.36
N CYS A 9 -37.68 40.38 -22.95
CA CYS A 9 -36.51 41.01 -23.59
C CYS A 9 -35.30 40.06 -23.46
N ARG A 10 -34.50 39.93 -24.51
CA ARG A 10 -33.13 39.37 -24.45
C ARG A 10 -32.10 40.49 -24.29
N CYS A 11 -32.37 41.45 -23.41
CA CYS A 11 -31.47 42.56 -23.16
C CYS A 11 -30.43 42.20 -22.08
N PRO A 12 -29.16 42.63 -22.18
CA PRO A 12 -28.07 42.20 -21.28
C PRO A 12 -28.29 42.59 -19.81
N LYS A 13 -29.20 43.53 -19.52
CA LYS A 13 -29.66 43.85 -18.15
C LYS A 13 -30.55 42.76 -17.53
N CYS A 14 -31.29 42.00 -18.34
CA CYS A 14 -32.24 40.97 -17.89
C CYS A 14 -31.66 39.55 -17.99
N PHE A 15 -30.58 39.37 -18.76
CA PHE A 15 -29.85 38.11 -18.89
C PHE A 15 -28.61 38.15 -17.99
N CYS A 16 -28.79 37.99 -16.68
CA CYS A 16 -27.68 37.71 -15.78
C CYS A 16 -27.11 36.33 -16.15
N TYR A 17 -26.00 36.30 -16.88
CA TYR A 17 -25.21 35.07 -17.03
C TYR A 17 -24.92 34.57 -15.61
N PRO A 18 -25.35 33.36 -15.20
CA PRO A 18 -24.88 32.83 -13.94
C PRO A 18 -23.37 32.69 -14.09
N THR A 19 -22.62 33.55 -13.40
CA THR A 19 -21.17 33.50 -13.35
C THR A 19 -20.83 32.07 -13.01
N LYS A 20 -20.20 31.36 -13.95
CA LYS A 20 -19.92 29.92 -13.90
C LYS A 20 -19.48 29.59 -12.48
N ARG A 21 -20.38 29.00 -11.68
CA ARG A 21 -20.05 28.56 -10.32
C ARG A 21 -18.91 27.60 -10.51
N ARG A 22 -17.71 28.00 -10.08
CA ARG A 22 -16.53 27.14 -10.07
C ARG A 22 -16.92 25.98 -9.17
N ILE A 23 -17.31 24.85 -9.77
CA ILE A 23 -17.56 23.61 -9.03
C ILE A 23 -16.21 23.29 -8.40
N LYS A 24 -16.04 23.62 -7.11
CA LYS A 24 -14.94 23.10 -6.31
C LYS A 24 -15.15 21.60 -6.28
N ARG A 25 -14.54 20.87 -7.22
CA ARG A 25 -14.47 19.41 -7.17
C ARG A 25 -13.93 19.09 -5.77
N ARG A 26 -14.74 18.44 -4.93
CA ARG A 26 -14.22 17.90 -3.66
C ARG A 26 -13.00 17.06 -4.01
N PRO A 27 -11.87 17.20 -3.29
CA PRO A 27 -10.78 16.25 -3.45
C PRO A 27 -11.40 14.86 -3.25
N ARG A 28 -11.31 14.01 -4.27
CA ARG A 28 -11.70 12.61 -4.10
C ARG A 28 -10.81 12.10 -2.98
N ASN A 29 -11.39 11.51 -1.94
CA ASN A 29 -10.61 10.84 -0.90
C ASN A 29 -9.92 9.64 -1.58
N LEU A 30 -8.73 9.88 -2.13
CA LEU A 30 -7.89 8.86 -2.75
C LEU A 30 -7.27 8.06 -1.61
N THR A 31 -7.77 6.84 -1.41
CA THR A 31 -7.19 5.88 -0.47
C THR A 31 -6.08 5.10 -1.17
N ILE A 32 -5.13 4.57 -0.41
CA ILE A 32 -4.05 3.74 -0.96
C ILE A 32 -4.59 2.54 -1.75
N LEU A 33 -5.75 2.00 -1.34
CA LEU A 33 -6.43 0.88 -2.00
C LEU A 33 -7.02 1.23 -3.38
N SER A 34 -7.09 2.52 -3.74
CA SER A 34 -7.52 2.95 -5.08
C SER A 34 -6.40 2.93 -6.11
N LEU A 35 -5.16 2.64 -5.68
CA LEU A 35 -4.00 2.51 -6.54
C LEU A 35 -3.97 1.13 -7.22
N PRO A 36 -3.40 1.02 -8.44
CA PRO A 36 -3.09 -0.27 -9.06
C PRO A 36 -2.16 -1.12 -8.20
N GLU A 37 -2.28 -2.45 -8.30
CA GLU A 37 -1.48 -3.39 -7.50
C GLU A 37 0.02 -3.23 -7.72
N ASP A 38 0.46 -2.96 -8.96
CA ASP A 38 1.87 -2.73 -9.28
C ASP A 38 2.49 -1.57 -8.50
N VAL A 39 1.70 -0.51 -8.27
CA VAL A 39 2.12 0.66 -7.48
C VAL A 39 2.21 0.27 -6.01
N LEU A 40 1.27 -0.54 -5.52
CA LEU A 40 1.31 -1.06 -4.15
C LEU A 40 2.54 -1.92 -3.93
N PHE A 41 2.87 -2.83 -4.84
CA PHE A 41 4.10 -3.63 -4.75
C PHE A 41 5.35 -2.76 -4.76
N HIS A 42 5.36 -1.69 -5.57
CA HIS A 42 6.48 -0.76 -5.60
C HIS A 42 6.65 -0.02 -4.27
N ILE A 43 5.57 0.31 -3.57
CA ILE A 43 5.62 0.89 -2.22
C ILE A 43 6.12 -0.16 -1.21
N LEU A 44 5.54 -1.37 -1.23
CA LEU A 44 5.88 -2.45 -0.29
C LEU A 44 7.35 -2.86 -0.36
N LYS A 45 7.97 -2.76 -1.55
CA LYS A 45 9.39 -3.06 -1.77
C LYS A 45 10.34 -2.25 -0.88
N TRP A 46 9.96 -1.03 -0.51
CA TRP A 46 10.81 -0.13 0.27
C TRP A 46 10.56 -0.20 1.77
N LEU A 47 9.66 -1.08 2.21
CA LEU A 47 9.31 -1.23 3.61
C LEU A 47 10.22 -2.24 4.31
N SER A 48 10.44 -2.00 5.61
CA SER A 48 11.01 -3.01 6.48
C SER A 48 10.04 -4.17 6.63
N VAL A 49 10.57 -5.34 6.99
CA VAL A 49 9.76 -6.51 7.35
C VAL A 49 8.73 -6.20 8.44
N GLY A 50 9.11 -5.39 9.45
CA GLY A 50 8.20 -5.00 10.53
C GLY A 50 7.00 -4.22 10.00
N ASP A 51 7.25 -3.28 9.09
CA ASP A 51 6.21 -2.48 8.45
C ASP A 51 5.34 -3.31 7.51
N ILE A 52 5.93 -4.26 6.77
CA ILE A 52 5.17 -5.19 5.91
C ILE A 52 4.18 -6.01 6.76
N LEU A 53 4.62 -6.49 7.92
CA LEU A 53 3.73 -7.21 8.85
C LEU A 53 2.64 -6.31 9.43
N ALA A 54 2.94 -5.05 9.72
CA ALA A 54 1.95 -4.07 10.15
C ALA A 54 0.91 -3.81 9.04
N VAL A 55 1.36 -3.57 7.81
CA VAL A 55 0.49 -3.38 6.64
C VAL A 55 -0.41 -4.60 6.40
N ARG A 56 0.14 -5.80 6.56
CA ARG A 56 -0.61 -7.06 6.48
C ARG A 56 -1.77 -7.14 7.48
N ALA A 57 -1.64 -6.52 8.65
CA ALA A 57 -2.66 -6.53 9.70
C ALA A 57 -3.78 -5.50 9.50
N VAL A 58 -3.59 -4.51 8.61
CA VAL A 58 -4.51 -3.37 8.46
C VAL A 58 -5.75 -3.71 7.63
N HIS A 59 -5.60 -4.46 6.53
CA HIS A 59 -6.71 -4.71 5.60
C HIS A 59 -6.57 -6.07 4.88
N SER A 60 -7.70 -6.73 4.61
CA SER A 60 -7.74 -8.07 3.98
C SER A 60 -7.10 -8.10 2.58
N HIS A 61 -7.31 -7.06 1.78
CA HIS A 61 -6.66 -6.94 0.47
C HIS A 61 -5.13 -6.81 0.59
N LEU A 62 -4.63 -6.00 1.53
CA LEU A 62 -3.19 -5.86 1.76
C LEU A 62 -2.59 -7.16 2.30
N LYS A 63 -3.33 -7.87 3.16
CA LYS A 63 -2.97 -9.23 3.59
C LYS A 63 -2.81 -10.17 2.41
N TYR A 64 -3.77 -10.19 1.50
CA TYR A 64 -3.72 -11.02 0.30
C TYR A 64 -2.49 -10.70 -0.56
N LEU A 65 -2.20 -9.41 -0.81
CA LEU A 65 -1.04 -9.01 -1.59
C LEU A 65 0.29 -9.47 -0.95
N VAL A 66 0.43 -9.29 0.37
CA VAL A 66 1.65 -9.68 1.10
C VAL A 66 1.80 -11.21 1.15
N ASP A 67 0.73 -11.95 1.40
CA ASP A 67 0.81 -13.40 1.60
C ASP A 67 1.02 -14.16 0.26
N ASN A 68 0.44 -13.69 -0.85
CA ASN A 68 0.47 -14.41 -2.13
C ASN A 68 1.67 -14.05 -3.03
N HIS A 69 2.25 -12.85 -2.91
CA HIS A 69 3.33 -12.41 -3.79
C HIS A 69 4.71 -12.63 -3.17
N ALA A 70 5.48 -13.53 -3.79
CA ALA A 70 6.86 -13.80 -3.38
C ALA A 70 7.77 -12.57 -3.50
N SER A 71 7.51 -11.70 -4.49
CA SER A 71 8.29 -10.48 -4.75
C SER A 71 8.36 -9.55 -3.54
N VAL A 72 7.27 -9.43 -2.78
CA VAL A 72 7.22 -8.59 -1.56
C VAL A 72 8.24 -9.09 -0.53
N TRP A 73 8.30 -10.40 -0.33
CA TRP A 73 9.23 -11.03 0.62
C TRP A 73 10.66 -11.05 0.10
N ALA A 74 10.86 -11.25 -1.21
CA ALA A 74 12.17 -11.23 -1.85
C ALA A 74 12.89 -9.88 -1.69
N SER A 75 12.13 -8.78 -1.65
CA SER A 75 12.66 -7.43 -1.50
C SER A 75 12.54 -6.82 -0.11
N ALA A 76 11.90 -7.50 0.84
CA ALA A 76 11.70 -6.98 2.19
C ALA A 76 13.03 -6.71 2.88
N SER A 77 13.18 -5.54 3.51
CA SER A 77 14.40 -5.19 4.26
C SER A 77 14.38 -5.80 5.67
N PHE A 78 15.44 -6.52 6.03
CA PHE A 78 15.66 -7.09 7.37
C PHE A 78 16.66 -6.27 8.20
N GLN A 79 17.03 -5.06 7.78
CA GLN A 79 18.21 -4.33 8.27
C GLN A 79 18.36 -4.31 9.80
N GLU A 80 17.28 -4.03 10.55
CA GLU A 80 17.30 -3.94 12.03
C GLU A 80 16.91 -5.24 12.76
N LEU A 81 16.71 -6.34 12.03
CA LEU A 81 16.37 -7.63 12.60
C LEU A 81 17.53 -8.61 12.44
N TRP A 82 17.76 -9.37 13.52
CA TRP A 82 18.60 -10.55 13.53
C TRP A 82 17.77 -11.82 13.75
N PRO A 83 18.15 -12.98 13.16
CA PRO A 83 17.48 -14.24 13.43
C PRO A 83 17.55 -14.59 14.93
N SER A 84 16.42 -15.03 15.45
CA SER A 84 16.20 -15.48 16.81
C SER A 84 15.16 -16.59 16.79
N PRO A 85 15.03 -17.42 17.85
CA PRO A 85 14.07 -18.52 17.85
C PRO A 85 12.61 -18.08 17.63
N LYS A 86 12.28 -16.81 17.92
CA LYS A 86 10.93 -16.25 17.76
C LYS A 86 10.60 -15.86 16.32
N ASN A 87 11.59 -15.37 15.55
CA ASN A 87 11.42 -14.86 14.19
C ASN A 87 12.12 -15.73 13.13
N LEU A 88 12.72 -16.86 13.53
CA LEU A 88 13.46 -17.77 12.64
C LEU A 88 12.66 -18.17 11.39
N LYS A 89 11.40 -18.60 11.60
CA LYS A 89 10.49 -19.01 10.51
C LYS A 89 10.26 -17.92 9.47
N LEU A 90 10.32 -16.66 9.89
CA LEU A 90 10.14 -15.52 8.99
C LEU A 90 11.37 -15.34 8.10
N PHE A 91 12.57 -15.48 8.66
CA PHE A 91 13.81 -15.48 7.90
C PHE A 91 13.89 -16.65 6.92
N GLU A 92 13.54 -17.86 7.37
CA GLU A 92 13.47 -19.06 6.52
C GLU A 92 12.53 -18.84 5.33
N SER A 93 11.29 -18.39 5.60
CA SER A 93 10.31 -18.14 4.54
C SER A 93 10.73 -17.04 3.57
N ALA A 94 11.40 -15.99 4.04
CA ALA A 94 11.90 -14.93 3.17
C ALA A 94 13.08 -15.40 2.31
N ALA A 95 13.99 -16.18 2.89
CA ALA A 95 15.13 -16.78 2.17
C ALA A 95 14.64 -17.73 1.06
N GLU A 96 13.65 -18.59 1.35
CA GLU A 96 13.02 -19.47 0.35
C GLU A 96 12.38 -18.71 -0.81
N LYS A 97 11.84 -17.51 -0.53
CA LYS A 97 11.27 -16.61 -1.55
C LYS A 97 12.32 -15.79 -2.32
N GLY A 98 13.61 -16.04 -2.07
CA GLY A 98 14.71 -15.40 -2.80
C GLY A 98 15.25 -14.12 -2.14
N ASN A 99 14.96 -13.87 -0.86
CA ASN A 99 15.54 -12.74 -0.15
C ASN A 99 16.99 -13.04 0.25
N PHE A 100 17.94 -12.40 -0.45
CA PHE A 100 19.36 -12.57 -0.21
C PHE A 100 19.79 -12.12 1.20
N GLU A 101 19.26 -10.99 1.70
CA GLU A 101 19.61 -10.49 3.03
C GLU A 101 19.21 -11.50 4.11
N ALA A 102 17.98 -12.02 4.03
CA ALA A 102 17.50 -13.03 4.96
C ALA A 102 18.34 -14.31 4.90
N ALA A 103 18.69 -14.78 3.69
CA ALA A 103 19.50 -15.97 3.50
C ALA A 103 20.91 -15.82 4.11
N VAL A 104 21.57 -14.67 3.90
CA VAL A 104 22.90 -14.39 4.49
C VAL A 104 22.82 -14.34 6.01
N LYS A 105 21.85 -13.60 6.56
CA LYS A 105 21.66 -13.49 8.01
C LYS A 105 21.36 -14.84 8.66
N LEU A 106 20.51 -15.66 8.02
CA LEU A 106 20.19 -17.00 8.48
C LEU A 106 21.43 -17.92 8.44
N GLY A 107 22.22 -17.85 7.38
CA GLY A 107 23.47 -18.62 7.25
C GLY A 107 24.48 -18.27 8.34
N ILE A 108 24.67 -16.98 8.64
CA ILE A 108 25.54 -16.54 9.74
C ILE A 108 24.99 -17.04 11.08
N ALA A 109 23.69 -16.88 11.32
CA ALA A 109 23.06 -17.32 12.57
C ALA A 109 23.28 -18.82 12.82
N TYR A 110 23.10 -19.66 11.80
CA TYR A 110 23.38 -21.11 11.92
C TYR A 110 24.86 -21.43 12.18
N LEU A 111 25.81 -20.69 11.58
CA LEU A 111 27.24 -20.89 11.85
C LEU A 111 27.61 -20.58 13.30
N TYR A 112 27.01 -19.55 13.89
CA TYR A 112 27.25 -19.15 15.28
C TYR A 112 26.31 -19.85 16.28
N ASN A 113 25.48 -20.79 15.80
CA ASN A 113 24.46 -21.48 16.59
C ASN A 113 23.46 -20.51 17.26
N GLU A 114 23.31 -19.31 16.70
CA GLU A 114 22.35 -18.30 17.10
C GLU A 114 21.00 -18.63 16.46
N GLY A 115 19.92 -18.73 17.25
CA GLY A 115 18.60 -19.05 16.72
C GLY A 115 18.30 -20.55 16.57
N CYS A 116 19.26 -21.44 16.82
CA CYS A 116 18.96 -22.86 17.02
C CYS A 116 18.12 -23.04 18.29
N LYS A 117 17.01 -23.77 18.19
CA LYS A 117 16.40 -24.38 19.37
C LYS A 117 17.50 -25.25 19.98
N SER A 118 17.94 -24.90 21.19
CA SER A 118 18.79 -25.78 21.99
C SER A 118 18.24 -27.20 21.88
N LEU A 119 19.02 -28.10 21.28
CA LEU A 119 18.77 -29.54 21.34
C LEU A 119 18.81 -29.92 22.82
N ARG A 120 17.64 -29.90 23.47
CA ARG A 120 17.37 -30.54 24.76
C ARG A 120 16.09 -31.35 24.61
#